data_AF-A0A920TRD9-F1
#
_entry.id   AF-A0A920TRD9-F1
#
_cell.length_a   1.000
_cell.length_b   1.000
_cell.length_c   1.000
_cell.angle_alpha   90.00
_cell.angle_beta   90.00
_cell.angle_gamma   90.00
#
_symmetry.space_group_name_H-M   'P 1'
#
loop_
_entity.id
_entity.type
_entity.pdbx_description
1 polymer ?
#
loop_
_entity_poly.entity_id
_entity_poly.type
_entity_poly.pdbx_seq_one_letter_code
_entity_poly.pdbx_strand_id
1 'polypeptide(L)'
;MGPPVLTSSEITVPACIFSALRNELGNISGKRSSSKLLQKVGYRAGSSASTMFKEGLDSEVLETRQSAFWAHLCDFFSRRGWGKLVVNSDHPKLGFLTSNDWAEAMTAEADQNASCCFSTGFISGLLSEIAGSPVAVLEAKCRARGDTACKFAFGAEHAVRDLYGQLLVEADPNAT
;
A
#
# COMPACT_ATOMS: atom_id res chain seq x y z
N MET A 1 -14.51 13.21 -30.50
CA MET A 1 -14.92 12.31 -29.40
C MET A 1 -13.82 12.34 -28.37
N GLY A 2 -14.10 12.79 -27.14
CA GLY A 2 -13.14 12.64 -26.05
C GLY A 2 -12.93 11.15 -25.72
N PRO A 3 -11.81 10.78 -25.08
CA PRO A 3 -11.61 9.41 -24.62
C PRO A 3 -12.80 8.98 -23.75
N PRO A 4 -13.24 7.72 -23.83
CA PRO A 4 -14.33 7.24 -22.98
C PRO A 4 -13.95 7.48 -21.52
N VAL A 5 -14.82 8.17 -20.79
CA VAL A 5 -14.72 8.26 -19.33
C VAL A 5 -14.98 6.85 -18.82
N LEU A 6 -13.91 6.11 -18.53
CA LEU A 6 -14.01 4.85 -17.82
C LEU A 6 -14.65 5.18 -16.47
N THR A 7 -15.90 4.77 -16.28
CA THR A 7 -16.52 4.78 -14.96
C THR A 7 -15.66 3.89 -14.07
N SER A 8 -15.15 4.45 -12.98
CA SER A 8 -14.32 3.71 -12.02
C SER A 8 -15.25 2.72 -11.31
N SER A 9 -15.37 1.52 -11.89
CA SER A 9 -16.16 0.43 -11.33
C SER A 9 -15.24 -0.44 -10.48
N GLU A 10 -15.66 -0.73 -9.25
CA GLU A 10 -14.99 -1.68 -8.38
C GLU A 10 -15.72 -3.03 -8.45
N ILE A 11 -14.95 -4.11 -8.46
CA ILE A 11 -15.45 -5.48 -8.41
C ILE A 11 -14.90 -6.18 -7.18
N THR A 12 -15.69 -7.09 -6.60
CA THR A 12 -15.23 -7.94 -5.49
C THR A 12 -14.61 -9.21 -6.04
N VAL A 13 -13.37 -9.50 -5.63
CA VAL A 13 -12.65 -10.74 -5.94
C VAL A 13 -12.03 -11.31 -4.67
N PRO A 14 -11.83 -12.63 -4.56
CA PRO A 14 -11.14 -13.23 -3.42
C PRO A 14 -9.71 -12.68 -3.25
N ALA A 15 -9.33 -12.32 -2.02
CA ALA A 15 -8.01 -11.73 -1.72
C ALA A 15 -6.82 -12.60 -2.12
N CYS A 16 -7.01 -13.93 -2.23
CA CYS A 16 -5.97 -14.85 -2.71
C CYS A 16 -5.49 -14.57 -4.14
N ILE A 17 -6.21 -13.72 -4.90
CA ILE A 17 -5.77 -13.27 -6.23
C ILE A 17 -4.38 -12.62 -6.19
N PHE A 18 -4.02 -11.91 -5.13
CA PHE A 18 -2.71 -11.25 -5.06
C PHE A 18 -1.57 -12.26 -4.93
N SER A 19 -1.73 -13.29 -4.10
CA SER A 19 -0.76 -14.38 -4.02
C SER A 19 -0.69 -15.18 -5.33
N ALA A 20 -1.84 -15.42 -5.97
CA ALA A 20 -1.90 -16.13 -7.24
C ALA A 20 -1.16 -15.36 -8.35
N LEU A 21 -1.46 -14.06 -8.52
CA LEU A 21 -0.79 -13.21 -9.48
C LEU A 21 0.72 -13.12 -9.23
N ARG A 22 1.14 -12.98 -7.97
CA ARG A 22 2.57 -12.95 -7.61
C ARG A 22 3.29 -14.24 -8.02
N ASN A 23 2.66 -15.39 -7.77
CA ASN A 23 3.23 -16.70 -8.09
C ASN A 23 3.32 -16.91 -9.61
N GLU A 24 2.22 -16.67 -10.33
CA GLU A 24 2.19 -16.82 -11.79
C GLU A 24 3.19 -15.89 -12.50
N LEU A 25 3.21 -14.60 -12.12
CA LEU A 25 4.17 -13.64 -12.68
C LEU A 25 5.62 -13.99 -12.29
N GLY A 26 5.81 -14.52 -11.09
CA GLY A 26 7.10 -14.98 -10.59
C GLY A 26 7.67 -16.13 -11.42
N ASN A 27 6.81 -17.07 -11.83
CA ASN A 27 7.18 -18.20 -12.69
C ASN A 27 7.60 -17.75 -14.10
N ILE A 28 7.02 -16.66 -14.60
CA ILE A 28 7.31 -16.14 -15.96
C ILE A 28 8.55 -15.25 -16.00
N SER A 29 8.70 -14.36 -15.02
CA SER A 29 9.64 -13.22 -15.12
C SER A 29 10.65 -13.11 -13.96
N GLY A 30 10.58 -14.05 -13.01
CA GLY A 30 11.34 -14.02 -11.77
C GLY A 30 10.69 -13.12 -10.70
N LYS A 31 10.96 -13.44 -9.43
CA LYS A 31 10.31 -12.82 -8.25
C LYS A 31 10.49 -11.30 -8.16
N ARG A 32 11.69 -10.78 -8.47
CA ARG A 32 11.95 -9.32 -8.40
C ARG A 32 11.15 -8.55 -9.45
N SER A 33 11.08 -9.09 -10.66
CA SER A 33 10.33 -8.50 -11.77
C SER A 33 8.83 -8.51 -11.48
N SER A 34 8.30 -9.62 -10.92
CA SER A 34 6.89 -9.73 -10.56
C SER A 34 6.48 -8.76 -9.46
N SER A 35 7.27 -8.61 -8.40
CA SER A 35 7.06 -7.60 -7.34
C SER A 35 6.99 -6.18 -7.92
N LYS A 36 7.94 -5.81 -8.78
CA LYS A 36 7.98 -4.48 -9.41
C LYS A 36 6.77 -4.25 -10.34
N LEU A 37 6.34 -5.29 -11.06
CA LEU A 37 5.16 -5.21 -11.92
C LEU A 37 3.88 -5.01 -11.09
N LEU A 38 3.69 -5.83 -10.05
CA LEU A 38 2.54 -5.70 -9.14
C LEU A 38 2.49 -4.34 -8.46
N GLN A 39 3.63 -3.79 -8.05
CA GLN A 39 3.70 -2.43 -7.52
C GLN A 39 3.26 -1.38 -8.53
N LYS A 40 3.69 -1.47 -9.80
CA LYS A 40 3.25 -0.54 -10.85
C LYS A 40 1.76 -0.65 -11.15
N VAL A 41 1.22 -1.87 -11.16
CA VAL A 41 -0.22 -2.12 -11.35
C VAL A 41 -1.00 -1.54 -10.17
N GLY A 42 -0.53 -1.80 -8.94
CA GLY A 42 -1.07 -1.21 -7.72
C GLY A 42 -1.10 0.31 -7.79
N TYR A 43 0.01 0.95 -8.16
CA TYR A 43 0.08 2.41 -8.30
C TYR A 43 -1.01 2.97 -9.22
N ARG A 44 -1.17 2.38 -10.41
CA ARG A 44 -2.22 2.82 -11.34
C ARG A 44 -3.62 2.63 -10.77
N ALA A 45 -3.88 1.49 -10.15
CA ALA A 45 -5.17 1.20 -9.52
C ALA A 45 -5.48 2.18 -8.38
N GLY A 46 -4.50 2.47 -7.52
CA GLY A 46 -4.62 3.43 -6.43
C GLY A 46 -4.86 4.86 -6.90
N SER A 47 -4.15 5.28 -7.97
CA SER A 47 -4.39 6.58 -8.59
C SER A 47 -5.82 6.71 -9.12
N SER A 48 -6.33 5.68 -9.81
CA SER A 48 -7.72 5.65 -10.28
C SER A 48 -8.75 5.60 -9.15
N ALA A 49 -8.42 4.97 -8.02
CA ALA A 49 -9.28 4.92 -6.84
C ALA A 49 -9.42 6.28 -6.13
N SER A 50 -8.55 7.25 -6.42
CA SER A 50 -8.59 8.58 -5.79
C SER A 50 -9.88 9.34 -6.07
N THR A 51 -10.52 9.13 -7.23
CA THR A 51 -11.82 9.74 -7.55
C THR A 51 -12.88 9.26 -6.58
N MET A 52 -13.04 7.94 -6.40
CA MET A 52 -14.00 7.36 -5.47
C MET A 52 -13.67 7.67 -4.02
N PHE A 53 -12.39 7.77 -3.68
CA PHE A 53 -11.96 8.20 -2.37
C PHE A 53 -12.47 9.61 -2.05
N LYS A 54 -12.33 10.55 -3.00
CA LYS A 54 -12.74 11.95 -2.88
C LYS A 54 -14.26 12.13 -2.86
N GLU A 55 -15.03 11.31 -3.59
CA GLU A 55 -16.51 11.35 -3.57
C GLU A 55 -17.12 11.14 -2.18
N GLY A 56 -16.42 10.40 -1.31
CA GLY A 56 -16.85 10.15 0.06
C GLY A 56 -16.45 11.22 1.07
N LEU A 57 -15.76 12.29 0.65
CA LEU A 57 -15.23 13.34 1.52
C LEU A 57 -15.81 14.70 1.12
N ASP A 58 -16.36 15.41 2.11
CA ASP A 58 -16.62 16.84 1.94
C ASP A 58 -15.28 17.58 1.80
N SER A 59 -15.14 18.41 0.77
CA SER A 59 -13.88 19.07 0.42
C SER A 59 -13.31 19.93 1.55
N GLU A 60 -14.18 20.55 2.38
CA GLU A 60 -13.75 21.33 3.54
C GLU A 60 -13.11 20.46 4.65
N VAL A 61 -13.51 19.19 4.78
CA VAL A 61 -13.02 18.27 5.80
C VAL A 61 -11.59 17.80 5.49
N LEU A 62 -11.27 17.63 4.20
CA LEU A 62 -9.93 17.30 3.73
C LEU A 62 -8.91 18.39 4.06
N GLU A 63 -9.31 19.65 3.95
CA GLU A 63 -8.43 20.80 4.13
C GLU A 63 -8.21 21.18 5.59
N THR A 64 -9.19 20.91 6.48
CA THR A 64 -9.18 21.45 7.84
C THR A 64 -8.87 20.45 8.96
N ARG A 65 -8.96 19.12 8.75
CA ARG A 65 -8.75 18.13 9.84
C ARG A 65 -8.04 16.85 9.39
N GLN A 66 -6.74 16.79 9.67
CA GLN A 66 -5.89 15.62 9.43
C GLN A 66 -6.47 14.31 10.03
N SER A 67 -7.11 14.38 11.20
CA SER A 67 -7.74 13.21 11.85
C SER A 67 -8.94 12.68 11.07
N ALA A 68 -9.75 13.55 10.46
CA ALA A 68 -10.90 13.15 9.66
C ALA A 68 -10.46 12.49 8.36
N PHE A 69 -9.40 13.01 7.72
CA PHE A 69 -8.78 12.37 6.57
C PHE A 69 -8.32 10.94 6.87
N TRP A 70 -7.59 10.74 7.96
CA TRP A 70 -7.10 9.40 8.34
C TRP A 70 -8.24 8.44 8.70
N ALA A 71 -9.27 8.92 9.40
CA ALA A 71 -10.45 8.10 9.68
C ALA A 71 -11.14 7.65 8.39
N HIS A 72 -11.29 8.55 7.42
CA HIS A 72 -11.86 8.22 6.11
C HIS A 72 -10.98 7.24 5.32
N LEU A 73 -9.67 7.39 5.35
CA LEU A 73 -8.74 6.44 4.74
C LEU A 73 -8.88 5.04 5.32
N CYS A 74 -8.90 4.92 6.64
CA CYS A 74 -9.11 3.63 7.30
C CYS A 74 -10.47 3.02 6.93
N ASP A 75 -11.53 3.82 6.91
CA ASP A 75 -12.88 3.37 6.53
C ASP A 75 -12.91 2.92 5.06
N PHE A 76 -12.32 3.70 4.15
CA PHE A 76 -12.21 3.40 2.73
C PHE A 76 -11.64 2.01 2.45
N PHE A 77 -10.54 1.65 3.12
CA PHE A 77 -9.92 0.33 2.99
C PHE A 77 -10.74 -0.76 3.68
N SER A 78 -11.24 -0.50 4.89
CA SER A 78 -11.98 -1.51 5.66
C SER A 78 -13.29 -1.95 4.98
N ARG A 79 -14.04 -1.01 4.42
CA ARG A 79 -15.29 -1.30 3.67
C ARG A 79 -15.06 -2.11 2.39
N ARG A 80 -13.85 -2.04 1.85
CA ARG A 80 -13.42 -2.78 0.65
C ARG A 80 -12.77 -4.13 0.98
N GLY A 81 -12.78 -4.55 2.24
CA GLY A 81 -12.29 -5.86 2.66
C GLY A 81 -10.77 -5.98 2.73
N TRP A 82 -10.04 -4.85 2.73
CA TRP A 82 -8.58 -4.88 2.86
C TRP A 82 -8.08 -5.23 4.26
N GLY A 83 -8.92 -5.02 5.28
CA GLY A 83 -8.56 -5.13 6.69
C GLY A 83 -8.63 -3.78 7.41
N LYS A 84 -8.37 -3.80 8.72
CA LYS A 84 -8.38 -2.60 9.56
C LYS A 84 -7.01 -1.95 9.56
N LEU A 85 -6.96 -0.66 9.21
CA LEU A 85 -5.76 0.16 9.29
C LEU A 85 -5.76 1.02 10.55
N VAL A 86 -4.58 1.17 11.14
CA VAL A 86 -4.28 2.18 12.16
C VAL A 86 -3.19 3.08 11.60
N VAL A 87 -3.40 4.38 11.71
CA VAL A 87 -2.43 5.40 11.30
C VAL A 87 -1.60 5.83 12.51
N ASN A 88 -0.29 5.91 12.33
CA ASN A 88 0.61 6.60 13.24
C ASN A 88 1.40 7.66 12.46
N SER A 89 1.38 8.90 12.94
CA SER A 89 2.08 10.03 12.33
C SER A 89 2.98 10.77 13.33
N ASP A 90 3.46 10.05 14.36
CA ASP A 90 4.32 10.65 15.41
C ASP A 90 5.75 10.90 14.89
N HIS A 91 6.14 10.21 13.82
CA HIS A 91 7.45 10.38 13.20
C HIS A 91 7.48 11.65 12.31
N PRO A 92 8.49 12.53 12.44
CA PRO A 92 8.48 13.85 11.83
C PRO A 92 8.52 13.86 10.29
N LYS A 93 8.99 12.78 9.67
CA LYS A 93 9.14 12.67 8.19
C LYS A 93 8.31 11.57 7.54
N LEU A 94 7.69 10.71 8.35
CA LEU A 94 7.03 9.49 7.86
C LEU A 94 5.72 9.29 8.58
N GLY A 95 4.70 8.88 7.84
CA GLY A 95 3.55 8.23 8.44
C GLY A 95 3.66 6.72 8.32
N PHE A 96 2.92 6.01 9.16
CA PHE A 96 2.84 4.56 9.15
C PHE A 96 1.38 4.10 9.13
N LEU A 97 1.06 3.19 8.22
CA LEU A 97 -0.20 2.45 8.22
C LEU A 97 0.08 1.02 8.70
N THR A 98 -0.62 0.56 9.72
CA THR A 98 -0.45 -0.78 10.29
C THR A 98 -1.76 -1.56 10.26
N SER A 99 -1.70 -2.84 9.87
CA SER A 99 -2.85 -3.73 9.87
C SER A 99 -2.47 -5.16 10.28
N ASN A 100 -3.27 -5.75 11.16
CA ASN A 100 -3.11 -7.12 11.66
C ASN A 100 -3.89 -8.15 10.84
N ASP A 101 -4.73 -7.70 9.91
CA ASP A 101 -5.65 -8.50 9.11
C ASP A 101 -5.59 -8.14 7.62
N TRP A 102 -4.46 -7.58 7.17
CA TRP A 102 -4.29 -7.09 5.80
C TRP A 102 -4.49 -8.19 4.73
N ALA A 103 -5.36 -7.94 3.77
CA ALA A 103 -5.87 -8.92 2.81
C ALA A 103 -4.79 -9.46 1.87
N GLU A 104 -3.89 -8.62 1.35
CA GLU A 104 -2.83 -9.08 0.43
C GLU A 104 -1.80 -10.01 1.13
N ALA A 105 -1.72 -9.91 2.46
CA ALA A 105 -0.86 -10.77 3.26
C ALA A 105 -1.54 -12.07 3.71
N MET A 106 -2.77 -12.34 3.27
CA MET A 106 -3.39 -13.66 3.49
C MET A 106 -2.65 -14.71 2.67
N THR A 107 -1.86 -15.53 3.34
CA THR A 107 -1.21 -16.71 2.77
C THR A 107 -1.48 -17.93 3.66
N ALA A 108 -1.50 -19.12 3.05
CA ALA A 108 -1.68 -20.38 3.79
C ALA A 108 -0.43 -20.72 4.63
N GLU A 109 0.75 -20.37 4.13
CA GLU A 109 2.03 -20.56 4.78
C GLU A 109 2.85 -19.27 4.69
N ALA A 110 3.79 -19.08 5.63
CA ALA A 110 4.73 -17.96 5.57
C ALA A 110 5.74 -18.18 4.45
N ASP A 111 5.96 -17.16 3.62
CA ASP A 111 6.99 -17.13 2.59
C ASP A 111 7.86 -15.91 2.83
N GLN A 112 9.14 -16.13 3.13
CA GLN A 112 10.10 -15.04 3.38
C GLN A 112 10.25 -14.08 2.19
N ASN A 113 9.87 -14.51 0.98
CA ASN A 113 9.89 -13.68 -0.22
C ASN A 113 8.54 -12.98 -0.49
N ALA A 114 7.50 -13.27 0.29
CA ALA A 114 6.22 -12.62 0.13
C ALA A 114 6.30 -11.15 0.55
N SER A 115 5.47 -10.35 -0.11
CA SER A 115 5.36 -8.92 0.14
C SER A 115 4.03 -8.43 -0.40
N CYS A 116 3.49 -7.37 0.22
CA CYS A 116 2.30 -6.67 -0.24
C CYS A 116 2.68 -5.65 -1.33
N CYS A 117 3.27 -6.12 -2.42
CA CYS A 117 3.76 -5.28 -3.50
C CYS A 117 2.65 -4.51 -4.20
N PHE A 118 1.47 -5.13 -4.39
CA PHE A 118 0.34 -4.41 -4.96
C PHE A 118 -0.10 -3.27 -4.04
N SER A 119 -0.22 -3.54 -2.73
CA SER A 119 -0.65 -2.56 -1.72
C SER A 119 0.32 -1.39 -1.60
N THR A 120 1.64 -1.63 -1.61
CA THR A 120 2.61 -0.51 -1.59
C THR A 120 2.41 0.40 -2.81
N GLY A 121 2.20 -0.18 -3.98
CA GLY A 121 1.81 0.55 -5.19
C GLY A 121 0.51 1.32 -5.00
N PHE A 122 -0.57 0.62 -4.62
CA PHE A 122 -1.91 1.17 -4.49
C PHE A 122 -1.96 2.35 -3.52
N ILE A 123 -1.39 2.18 -2.33
CA ILE A 123 -1.33 3.24 -1.33
C ILE A 123 -0.50 4.43 -1.87
N SER A 124 0.62 4.18 -2.55
CA SER A 124 1.45 5.23 -3.14
C SER A 124 0.71 6.02 -4.21
N GLY A 125 0.02 5.35 -5.14
CA GLY A 125 -0.77 6.00 -6.19
C GLY A 125 -1.93 6.81 -5.62
N LEU A 126 -2.67 6.24 -4.68
CA LEU A 126 -3.80 6.91 -4.02
C LEU A 126 -3.34 8.18 -3.27
N LEU A 127 -2.33 8.06 -2.41
CA LEU A 127 -1.84 9.19 -1.63
C LEU A 127 -1.19 10.26 -2.51
N SER A 128 -0.54 9.88 -3.62
CA SER A 128 0.05 10.84 -4.55
C SER A 128 -1.02 11.69 -5.26
N GLU A 129 -2.13 11.07 -5.68
CA GLU A 129 -3.26 11.78 -6.31
C GLU A 129 -4.03 12.67 -5.32
N ILE A 130 -4.06 12.31 -4.04
CA ILE A 130 -4.66 13.13 -3.00
C ILE A 130 -3.76 14.31 -2.66
N ALA A 131 -2.45 14.07 -2.48
CA ALA A 131 -1.48 15.08 -2.10
C ALA A 131 -1.07 16.02 -3.25
N GLY A 132 -1.41 15.69 -4.50
CA GLY A 132 -0.97 16.42 -5.69
C GLY A 132 0.54 16.39 -5.91
N SER A 133 1.26 15.49 -5.24
CA SER A 133 2.71 15.34 -5.28
C SER A 133 3.11 13.89 -4.99
N PRO A 134 4.31 13.44 -5.43
CA PRO A 134 4.73 12.05 -5.23
C PRO A 134 4.85 11.64 -3.76
N VAL A 135 4.17 10.55 -3.38
CA VAL A 135 4.27 9.91 -2.07
C VAL A 135 4.86 8.52 -2.23
N ALA A 136 6.04 8.29 -1.66
CA ALA A 136 6.67 6.98 -1.63
C ALA A 136 6.07 6.12 -0.52
N VAL A 137 5.98 4.80 -0.75
CA VAL A 137 5.49 3.81 0.22
C VAL A 137 6.43 2.62 0.25
N LEU A 138 6.79 2.19 1.46
CA LEU A 138 7.62 1.02 1.74
C LEU A 138 6.88 0.06 2.68
N GLU A 139 6.85 -1.22 2.36
CA GLU A 139 6.43 -2.26 3.30
C GLU A 139 7.59 -2.59 4.26
N ALA A 140 7.54 -2.05 5.48
CA ALA A 140 8.53 -2.29 6.52
C ALA A 140 8.36 -3.65 7.20
N LYS A 141 7.12 -4.13 7.36
CA LYS A 141 6.79 -5.44 7.95
C LYS A 141 5.65 -6.10 7.18
N CYS A 142 5.64 -7.43 7.13
CA CYS A 142 4.64 -8.19 6.37
C CYS A 142 4.23 -9.48 7.08
N ARG A 143 2.92 -9.67 7.28
CA ARG A 143 2.39 -10.93 7.84
C ARG A 143 2.71 -12.15 6.99
N ALA A 144 2.75 -11.99 5.66
CA ALA A 144 3.11 -13.09 4.77
C ALA A 144 4.57 -13.54 4.93
N ARG A 145 5.44 -12.70 5.51
CA ARG A 145 6.82 -13.06 5.90
C ARG A 145 6.95 -13.60 7.33
N GLY A 146 5.85 -13.63 8.09
CA GLY A 146 5.83 -14.07 9.48
C GLY A 146 5.78 -12.96 10.53
N ASP A 147 5.73 -11.68 10.14
CA ASP A 147 5.48 -10.59 11.09
C ASP A 147 4.06 -10.68 11.69
N THR A 148 3.85 -10.08 12.86
CA THR A 148 2.51 -10.02 13.48
C THR A 148 1.54 -9.07 12.75
N ALA A 149 2.08 -8.13 11.96
CA ALA A 149 1.33 -7.08 11.27
C ALA A 149 2.01 -6.68 9.96
N CYS A 150 1.21 -6.23 8.99
CA CYS A 150 1.72 -5.48 7.85
C CYS A 150 1.90 -4.02 8.24
N LYS A 151 3.06 -3.44 7.95
CA LYS A 151 3.38 -2.04 8.25
C LYS A 151 3.90 -1.35 7.01
N PHE A 152 3.20 -0.30 6.58
CA PHE A 152 3.55 0.52 5.42
C PHE A 152 4.02 1.89 5.90
N ALA A 153 5.29 2.20 5.66
CA ALA A 153 5.83 3.54 5.86
C ALA A 153 5.55 4.37 4.60
N PHE A 154 5.15 5.63 4.77
CA PHE A 154 4.91 6.53 3.65
C PHE A 154 5.44 7.95 3.92
N GLY A 155 5.84 8.64 2.86
CA GLY A 155 6.36 10.00 2.94
C GLY A 155 7.12 10.41 1.68
N ALA A 156 7.99 11.41 1.80
CA ALA A 156 8.88 11.81 0.71
C ALA A 156 9.87 10.68 0.37
N GLU A 157 10.23 10.55 -0.91
CA GLU A 157 11.09 9.47 -1.41
C GLU A 157 12.40 9.33 -0.62
N HIS A 158 13.08 10.44 -0.33
CA HIS A 158 14.34 10.41 0.40
C HIS A 158 14.17 9.85 1.82
N ALA A 159 13.11 10.23 2.54
CA ALA A 159 12.85 9.76 3.90
C ALA A 159 12.53 8.26 3.93
N VAL A 160 11.78 7.78 2.94
CA VAL A 160 11.46 6.35 2.79
C VAL A 160 12.71 5.55 2.41
N ARG A 161 13.58 6.10 1.56
CA ARG A 161 14.86 5.48 1.20
C ARG A 161 15.82 5.39 2.38
N ASP A 162 15.88 6.41 3.22
CA ASP A 162 16.70 6.41 4.43
C ASP A 162 16.25 5.30 5.40
N LEU A 163 14.93 5.15 5.61
CA LEU A 163 14.38 4.04 6.40
C LEU A 163 14.73 2.67 5.79
N TYR A 164 14.61 2.51 4.48
CA TYR A 164 14.99 1.26 3.81
C TYR A 164 16.46 0.92 4.05
N GLY A 165 17.36 1.90 3.98
CA GLY A 165 18.78 1.71 4.29
C GLY A 165 19.01 1.23 5.73
N GLN A 166 18.32 1.81 6.71
CA GLN A 166 18.40 1.40 8.12
C GLN A 166 17.93 -0.05 8.32
N LEU A 167 16.80 -0.43 7.72
CA LEU A 167 16.26 -1.79 7.82
C LEU A 167 17.20 -2.84 7.19
N LEU A 168 17.93 -2.47 6.13
CA LEU A 168 18.94 -3.36 5.55
C LEU A 168 20.13 -3.58 6.49
N VAL A 169 20.55 -2.54 7.21
CA VAL A 169 21.62 -2.63 8.21
C VAL A 169 21.18 -3.51 9.38
N GLU A 170 19.96 -3.33 9.89
CA GLU A 170 19.41 -4.13 10.99
C GLU A 170 19.23 -5.61 10.61
N ALA A 171 19.00 -5.90 9.33
CA ALA A 171 18.85 -7.26 8.82
C ALA A 171 20.19 -7.96 8.51
N ASP A 172 21.32 -7.23 8.50
CA ASP A 172 22.64 -7.81 8.25
C ASP A 172 23.27 -8.29 9.57
N PRO A 173 23.43 -9.61 9.77
CA PRO A 173 24.03 -10.15 10.99
C PRO A 173 25.52 -9.79 11.18
N ASN A 174 26.17 -9.19 10.17
CA ASN A 174 27.58 -8.78 10.22
C ASN A 174 27.78 -7.25 10.28
N ALA A 175 26.72 -6.46 10.47
CA ALA A 175 26.82 -5.00 10.58
C ALA A 175 27.37 -4.55 11.95
N THR A 176 28.67 -4.67 12.14
CA THR A 176 29.47 -3.97 13.17
C THR A 176 30.84 -3.63 12.62
#